data_AF-A0A0A8GW52-F1
#
_entry.id   AF-A0A0A8GW52-F1
#
_cell.length_a   1.000
_cell.length_b   1.000
_cell.length_c   1.000
_cell.angle_alpha   90.00
_cell.angle_beta   90.00
_cell.angle_gamma   90.00
#
_symmetry.space_group_name_H-M   'P 1'
#
loop_
_entity.id
_entity.type
_entity.pdbx_description
1 polymer ?
#
loop_
_entity_poly.entity_id
_entity_poly.type
_entity_poly.pdbx_seq_one_letter_code
_entity_poly.pdbx_strand_id
1 'polypeptide(L)'
;MQNQKTFWPYGILISLFLIVLACIITIFVASKAPVYEDNFYFDSYQNVELNYNEIQKNQKTFDENFKLSIKDKESFMHKKNQVYYINEGQNELRVSVDNLRNFDLNKLQIQALLSRPHTSENDKKLQAIIDGSDLVFNFNIKEKGVWQLLVKITQDKNSIGFFKFFLQTK
;
A
#
# COMPACT_ATOMS: atom_id res chain seq x y z
N MET A 1 59.59 -42.56 -18.49
CA MET A 1 58.86 -42.10 -17.28
C MET A 1 57.63 -41.33 -17.76
N GLN A 2 56.42 -41.83 -17.51
CA GLN A 2 55.18 -41.22 -17.99
C GLN A 2 54.85 -39.99 -17.12
N ASN A 3 54.78 -38.81 -17.73
CA ASN A 3 54.30 -37.58 -17.09
C ASN A 3 52.78 -37.67 -16.91
N GLN A 4 52.32 -38.03 -15.70
CA GLN A 4 50.89 -37.96 -15.38
C GLN A 4 50.47 -36.48 -15.30
N LYS A 5 49.70 -36.02 -16.30
CA LYS A 5 49.13 -34.66 -16.28
C LYS A 5 48.05 -34.60 -15.21
N THR A 6 48.29 -33.85 -14.15
CA THR A 6 47.31 -33.65 -13.07
C THR A 6 46.28 -32.61 -13.51
N PHE A 7 45.04 -33.04 -13.73
CA PHE A 7 43.94 -32.17 -14.19
C PHE A 7 43.24 -31.39 -13.07
N TRP A 8 43.55 -31.70 -11.81
CA TRP A 8 42.96 -31.09 -10.61
C TRP A 8 42.97 -29.54 -10.58
N PRO A 9 44.07 -28.83 -10.93
CA PRO A 9 44.05 -27.36 -10.94
C PRO A 9 43.05 -26.75 -11.94
N TYR A 10 42.81 -27.41 -13.07
CA TYR A 10 41.79 -26.96 -14.04
C TYR A 10 40.37 -27.17 -13.50
N GLY A 11 40.14 -28.27 -12.76
CA GLY A 11 38.87 -28.52 -12.08
C GLY A 11 38.53 -27.44 -11.06
N ILE A 12 39.53 -26.95 -10.31
CA ILE A 12 39.36 -25.83 -9.37
C ILE A 12 39.01 -24.54 -10.11
N LEU A 13 39.74 -24.22 -11.19
CA LEU A 13 39.48 -23.02 -12.00
C LEU A 13 38.07 -23.03 -12.61
N ILE A 14 37.65 -24.17 -13.16
CA ILE A 14 36.31 -24.33 -13.73
C ILE A 14 35.25 -24.22 -12.63
N SER A 15 35.47 -24.84 -11.47
CA SER A 15 34.55 -24.75 -10.32
C SER A 15 34.39 -23.29 -9.86
N LEU A 16 35.50 -22.56 -9.72
CA LEU A 16 35.48 -21.15 -9.34
C LEU A 16 34.71 -20.30 -10.36
N PHE A 17 34.95 -20.53 -11.65
CA PHE A 17 34.23 -19.85 -12.72
C PHE A 17 32.73 -20.13 -12.69
N LEU A 18 32.35 -21.40 -12.49
CA LEU A 18 30.94 -21.81 -12.38
C LEU A 18 30.25 -21.18 -11.16
N ILE A 19 30.94 -21.07 -10.03
CA ILE A 19 30.42 -20.40 -8.82
C ILE A 19 30.15 -18.92 -9.12
N VAL A 20 31.10 -18.21 -9.73
CA VAL A 20 30.92 -16.79 -10.10
C VAL A 20 29.74 -16.63 -11.05
N LEU A 21 29.62 -17.50 -12.07
CA LEU A 21 28.51 -17.48 -13.01
C LEU A 21 27.16 -17.71 -12.30
N ALA A 22 27.10 -18.66 -11.37
CA ALA A 22 25.90 -18.95 -10.59
C ALA A 22 25.50 -17.75 -9.69
N CYS A 23 26.46 -17.07 -9.07
CA CYS A 23 26.20 -15.85 -8.29
C CYS A 23 25.60 -14.73 -9.16
N ILE A 24 26.17 -14.50 -10.35
CA ILE A 24 25.67 -13.49 -11.29
C ILE A 24 24.23 -13.81 -11.71
N ILE A 25 23.95 -15.06 -12.07
CA ILE A 25 22.60 -15.51 -12.45
C ILE A 25 21.62 -15.28 -11.29
N THR A 26 22.02 -15.62 -10.06
CA THR A 26 21.19 -15.44 -8.87
C THR A 26 20.84 -13.97 -8.64
N ILE A 27 21.82 -13.06 -8.74
CA ILE A 27 21.58 -11.62 -8.59
C ILE A 27 20.63 -11.13 -9.68
N PHE A 28 20.86 -11.51 -10.94
CA PHE A 28 20.00 -11.09 -12.05
C PHE A 28 18.55 -11.56 -11.91
N VAL A 29 18.34 -12.80 -11.45
CA VAL A 29 16.99 -13.31 -11.17
C VAL A 29 16.35 -12.56 -10.00
N ALA A 30 17.10 -12.33 -8.92
CA ALA A 30 16.60 -11.60 -7.75
C ALA A 30 16.24 -10.14 -8.08
N SER A 31 17.06 -9.45 -8.87
CA SER A 31 16.81 -8.06 -9.27
C SER A 31 15.59 -7.88 -10.18
N LYS A 32 15.11 -8.95 -10.83
CA LYS A 32 13.90 -8.91 -11.65
C LYS A 32 12.61 -9.11 -10.87
N ALA A 33 12.69 -9.57 -9.62
CA ALA A 33 11.52 -9.66 -8.76
C ALA A 33 11.24 -8.26 -8.16
N PRO A 34 10.14 -7.60 -8.53
CA PRO A 34 9.82 -6.29 -7.97
C PRO A 34 9.53 -6.43 -6.47
N VAL A 35 10.12 -5.55 -5.68
CA VAL A 35 9.76 -5.36 -4.26
C VAL A 35 8.82 -4.16 -4.22
N TYR A 36 7.57 -4.38 -3.86
CA TYR A 36 6.59 -3.31 -3.72
C TYR A 36 6.58 -2.81 -2.27
N GLU A 37 6.85 -1.51 -2.08
CA GLU A 37 6.77 -0.86 -0.78
C GLU A 37 5.30 -0.65 -0.34
N ASP A 38 5.05 -0.64 0.98
CA ASP A 38 3.71 -0.31 1.50
C ASP A 38 3.47 1.20 1.41
N ASN A 39 2.46 1.59 0.64
CA ASN A 39 2.08 2.98 0.42
C ASN A 39 1.12 3.54 1.49
N PHE A 40 0.86 2.83 2.60
CA PHE A 40 -0.13 3.21 3.61
C PHE A 40 0.04 4.64 4.15
N TYR A 41 1.27 5.04 4.45
CA TYR A 41 1.59 6.38 4.96
C TYR A 41 1.88 7.41 3.86
N PHE A 42 1.72 7.03 2.58
CA PHE A 42 2.00 7.87 1.42
C PHE A 42 3.43 8.44 1.44
N ASP A 43 4.37 7.64 1.91
CA ASP A 43 5.77 7.99 2.11
C ASP A 43 6.64 6.73 2.00
N SER A 44 7.96 6.90 1.85
CA SER A 44 8.88 5.77 1.74
C SER A 44 9.02 5.03 3.08
N TYR A 45 9.33 3.73 3.02
CA TYR A 45 9.53 2.93 4.23
C TYR A 45 10.56 3.54 5.19
N GLN A 46 11.68 4.06 4.65
CA GLN A 46 12.72 4.66 5.50
C GLN A 46 12.23 5.93 6.19
N ASN A 47 11.46 6.78 5.48
CA ASN A 47 10.98 8.01 6.09
C ASN A 47 9.90 7.75 7.16
N VAL A 48 9.05 6.73 6.92
CA VAL A 48 8.09 6.25 7.92
C VAL A 48 8.83 5.74 9.16
N GLU A 49 9.87 4.94 9.01
CA GLU A 49 10.63 4.40 10.13
C GLU A 49 11.28 5.50 10.96
N LEU A 50 11.92 6.48 10.30
CA LEU A 50 12.58 7.60 10.95
C LEU A 50 11.60 8.52 11.71
N ASN A 51 10.38 8.69 11.18
CA ASN A 51 9.39 9.62 11.72
C ASN A 51 8.18 8.93 12.35
N TYR A 52 8.27 7.63 12.65
CA TYR A 52 7.13 6.80 13.05
C TYR A 52 6.39 7.40 14.26
N ASN A 53 7.13 7.86 15.27
CA ASN A 53 6.55 8.44 16.47
C ASN A 53 5.75 9.72 16.19
N GLU A 54 6.22 10.55 15.26
CA GLU A 54 5.53 11.76 14.84
C GLU A 54 4.25 11.40 14.05
N ILE A 55 4.34 10.43 13.15
CA ILE A 55 3.19 9.91 12.41
C ILE A 55 2.11 9.39 13.37
N GLN A 56 2.48 8.60 14.38
CA GLN A 56 1.53 8.08 15.37
C GLN A 56 0.91 9.20 16.22
N LYS A 57 1.69 10.23 16.58
CA LYS A 57 1.18 11.40 17.30
C LYS A 57 0.18 12.20 16.44
N ASN A 58 0.49 12.38 15.16
CA ASN A 58 -0.39 13.08 14.22
C ASN A 58 -1.69 12.30 13.97
N GLN A 59 -1.59 10.97 13.83
CA GLN A 59 -2.72 10.06 13.74
C GLN A 59 -3.61 10.17 14.98
N LYS A 60 -3.02 10.11 16.18
CA LYS A 60 -3.78 10.22 17.43
C LYS A 60 -4.51 11.56 17.54
N THR A 61 -3.82 12.66 17.22
CA THR A 61 -4.44 14.00 17.20
C THR A 61 -5.61 14.07 16.23
N PHE A 62 -5.47 13.44 15.06
CA PHE A 62 -6.54 13.35 14.08
C PHE A 62 -7.73 12.53 14.61
N ASP A 63 -7.47 11.36 15.21
CA ASP A 63 -8.49 10.45 15.73
C ASP A 63 -9.27 11.05 16.94
N GLU A 64 -8.69 12.00 17.66
CA GLU A 64 -9.39 12.78 18.70
C GLU A 64 -10.41 13.79 18.12
N ASN A 65 -10.26 14.14 16.84
CA ASN A 65 -11.05 15.16 16.16
C ASN A 65 -12.06 14.54 15.17
N PHE A 66 -11.69 13.44 14.52
CA PHE A 66 -12.47 12.81 13.47
C PHE A 66 -12.48 11.29 13.59
N LYS A 67 -13.54 10.67 13.09
CA LYS A 67 -13.63 9.22 12.94
C LYS A 67 -14.19 8.88 11.58
N LEU A 68 -13.56 7.93 10.89
CA LEU A 68 -13.99 7.49 9.57
C LEU A 68 -14.69 6.14 9.64
N SER A 69 -15.77 5.99 8.88
CA SER A 69 -16.47 4.72 8.72
C SER A 69 -17.15 4.63 7.36
N ILE A 70 -17.29 3.43 6.81
CA ILE A 70 -18.11 3.20 5.62
C ILE A 70 -19.48 2.73 6.13
N LYS A 71 -20.48 3.58 5.96
CA LYS A 71 -21.89 3.26 6.20
C LYS A 71 -22.47 2.81 4.85
N ASP A 72 -23.35 1.83 4.85
CA ASP A 72 -24.15 1.44 3.67
C ASP A 72 -23.43 0.69 2.54
N LYS A 73 -22.43 -0.15 2.87
CA LYS A 73 -21.89 -1.13 1.92
C LYS A 73 -21.85 -2.52 2.54
N GLU A 74 -22.30 -3.52 1.78
CA GLU A 74 -22.18 -4.91 2.19
C GLU A 74 -20.73 -5.23 2.50
N SER A 75 -20.50 -5.83 3.66
CA SER A 75 -19.17 -6.17 4.13
C SER A 75 -19.18 -7.43 4.95
N PHE A 76 -18.00 -8.02 5.09
CA PHE A 76 -17.77 -9.18 5.93
C PHE A 76 -16.49 -8.98 6.74
N MET A 77 -16.41 -9.68 7.87
CA MET A 77 -15.20 -9.68 8.67
C MET A 77 -14.25 -10.75 8.15
N HIS A 78 -13.05 -10.34 7.74
CA HIS A 78 -11.95 -11.25 7.44
C HIS A 78 -10.84 -11.04 8.47
N LYS A 79 -10.65 -12.02 9.36
CA LYS A 79 -9.77 -11.91 10.54
C LYS A 79 -10.18 -10.71 11.40
N LYS A 80 -9.35 -9.67 11.46
CA LYS A 80 -9.58 -8.43 12.22
C LYS A 80 -10.02 -7.25 11.35
N ASN A 81 -10.11 -7.44 10.02
CA ASN A 81 -10.37 -6.37 9.08
C ASN A 81 -11.79 -6.52 8.50
N GLN A 82 -12.49 -5.40 8.38
CA GLN A 82 -13.74 -5.33 7.64
C GLN A 82 -13.44 -5.18 6.15
N VAL A 83 -13.99 -6.07 5.33
CA VAL A 83 -13.82 -6.08 3.89
C VAL A 83 -15.15 -5.72 3.23
N TYR A 84 -15.15 -4.71 2.37
CA TYR A 84 -16.34 -4.21 1.72
C TYR A 84 -16.44 -4.72 0.29
N TYR A 85 -17.63 -5.17 -0.09
CA TYR A 85 -17.88 -5.65 -1.44
C TYR A 85 -17.97 -4.50 -2.44
N ILE A 86 -17.42 -4.73 -3.63
CA ILE A 86 -17.42 -3.83 -4.79
C ILE A 86 -17.76 -4.64 -6.04
N ASN A 87 -18.20 -3.97 -7.10
CA ASN A 87 -18.54 -4.60 -8.37
C ASN A 87 -17.40 -4.43 -9.38
N GLU A 88 -17.42 -5.20 -10.46
CA GLU A 88 -16.64 -4.88 -11.66
C GLU A 88 -17.21 -3.63 -12.34
N GLY A 89 -16.35 -2.79 -12.90
CA GLY A 89 -16.72 -1.55 -13.54
C GLY A 89 -16.80 -0.36 -12.57
N GLN A 90 -17.76 0.53 -12.79
CA GLN A 90 -17.89 1.78 -12.05
C GLN A 90 -18.40 1.51 -10.62
N ASN A 91 -17.70 2.07 -9.64
CA ASN A 91 -18.06 2.00 -8.24
C ASN A 91 -18.04 3.40 -7.63
N GLU A 92 -18.94 3.62 -6.69
CA GLU A 92 -18.91 4.72 -5.74
C GLU A 92 -18.64 4.14 -4.34
N LEU A 93 -17.79 4.79 -3.56
CA LEU A 93 -17.60 4.48 -2.15
C LEU A 93 -17.76 5.75 -1.34
N ARG A 94 -18.68 5.73 -0.36
CA ARG A 94 -18.88 6.80 0.60
C ARG A 94 -18.22 6.43 1.92
N VAL A 95 -17.38 7.32 2.41
CA VAL A 95 -16.73 7.22 3.72
C VAL A 95 -17.24 8.36 4.58
N SER A 96 -18.03 8.03 5.58
CA SER A 96 -18.58 8.99 6.52
C SER A 96 -17.49 9.48 7.48
N VAL A 97 -17.40 10.81 7.62
CA VAL A 97 -16.48 11.49 8.53
C VAL A 97 -17.28 12.04 9.70
N ASP A 98 -17.23 11.33 10.83
CA ASP A 98 -17.81 11.80 12.07
C ASP A 98 -16.87 12.88 12.66
N ASN A 99 -17.34 14.12 12.66
CA ASN A 99 -16.59 15.28 13.13
C ASN A 99 -16.90 15.57 14.60
N LEU A 100 -15.99 15.22 15.49
CA LEU A 100 -16.22 15.25 16.95
C LEU A 100 -16.06 16.64 17.56
N ARG A 101 -15.41 17.58 16.85
CA ARG A 101 -15.10 18.92 17.34
C ARG A 101 -15.60 20.05 16.41
N ASN A 102 -16.49 19.73 15.48
CA ASN A 102 -17.14 20.66 14.56
C ASN A 102 -16.16 21.51 13.70
N PHE A 103 -15.09 20.89 13.21
CA PHE A 103 -14.16 21.51 12.28
C PHE A 103 -14.75 21.70 10.87
N ASP A 104 -14.21 22.61 10.07
CA ASP A 104 -14.62 22.78 8.68
C ASP A 104 -14.01 21.68 7.79
N LEU A 105 -14.85 20.78 7.27
CA LEU A 105 -14.42 19.65 6.44
C LEU A 105 -13.85 20.11 5.09
N ASN A 106 -14.26 21.27 4.57
CA ASN A 106 -13.80 21.77 3.26
C ASN A 106 -12.32 22.19 3.26
N LYS A 107 -11.73 22.37 4.44
CA LYS A 107 -10.31 22.72 4.59
C LYS A 107 -9.40 21.49 4.67
N LEU A 108 -9.96 20.29 4.74
CA LEU A 108 -9.20 19.06 4.81
C LEU A 108 -8.53 18.76 3.48
N GLN A 109 -7.21 18.56 3.49
CA GLN A 109 -6.50 18.07 2.33
C GLN A 109 -6.57 16.55 2.30
N ILE A 110 -7.21 16.00 1.27
CA ILE A 110 -7.43 14.56 1.14
C ILE A 110 -6.61 14.02 -0.03
N GLN A 111 -5.86 12.96 0.23
CA GLN A 111 -5.17 12.17 -0.78
C GLN A 111 -5.68 10.74 -0.70
N ALA A 112 -6.06 10.16 -1.83
CA ALA A 112 -6.52 8.79 -1.89
C ALA A 112 -5.79 8.00 -2.96
N LEU A 113 -5.50 6.74 -2.66
CA LEU A 113 -4.82 5.81 -3.53
C LEU A 113 -5.56 4.47 -3.52
N LEU A 114 -6.07 4.08 -4.68
CA LEU A 114 -6.61 2.76 -4.92
C LEU A 114 -5.47 1.86 -5.40
N SER A 115 -5.23 0.77 -4.67
CA SER A 115 -4.08 -0.10 -4.88
C SER A 115 -4.47 -1.57 -4.72
N ARG A 116 -3.63 -2.49 -5.20
CA ARG A 116 -3.72 -3.92 -4.87
C ARG A 116 -2.85 -4.20 -3.63
N PRO A 117 -3.24 -5.11 -2.73
CA PRO A 117 -2.45 -5.40 -1.53
C PRO A 117 -1.04 -5.97 -1.78
N HIS A 118 -0.78 -6.53 -2.95
CA HIS A 118 0.44 -7.29 -3.27
C HIS A 118 1.23 -6.72 -4.47
N THR A 119 0.75 -5.63 -5.08
CA THR A 119 1.41 -4.99 -6.23
C THR A 119 0.98 -3.53 -6.32
N SER A 120 1.90 -2.66 -6.71
CA SER A 120 1.60 -1.24 -7.01
C SER A 120 1.40 -0.96 -8.50
N GLU A 121 1.46 -1.97 -9.37
CA GLU A 121 1.34 -1.79 -10.83
C GLU A 121 -0.01 -1.18 -11.25
N ASN A 122 -1.04 -1.42 -10.45
CA ASN A 122 -2.40 -0.96 -10.71
C ASN A 122 -2.81 0.24 -9.84
N ASP A 123 -1.83 0.92 -9.23
CA ASP A 123 -2.07 2.04 -8.33
C ASP A 123 -2.70 3.22 -9.09
N LYS A 124 -3.80 3.72 -8.54
CA LYS A 124 -4.54 4.86 -9.09
C LYS A 124 -4.82 5.87 -8.00
N LYS A 125 -4.34 7.09 -8.18
CA LYS A 125 -4.73 8.22 -7.35
C LYS A 125 -6.20 8.54 -7.60
N LEU A 126 -6.97 8.67 -6.53
CA LEU A 126 -8.37 9.04 -6.57
C LEU A 126 -8.55 10.46 -6.03
N GLN A 127 -9.53 11.16 -6.60
CA GLN A 127 -9.99 12.42 -6.05
C GLN A 127 -11.15 12.15 -5.10
N ALA A 128 -11.11 12.77 -3.93
CA ALA A 128 -12.23 12.76 -2.99
C ALA A 128 -13.17 13.92 -3.32
N ILE A 129 -14.47 13.65 -3.34
CA ILE A 129 -15.49 14.69 -3.38
C ILE A 129 -16.09 14.76 -1.98
N ILE A 130 -16.12 15.96 -1.40
CA ILE A 130 -16.75 16.18 -0.10
C ILE A 130 -18.24 16.44 -0.35
N ASP A 131 -19.10 15.55 0.15
CA ASP A 131 -20.56 15.65 0.08
C ASP A 131 -21.12 15.68 1.51
N GLY A 132 -21.32 16.89 2.04
CA GLY A 132 -21.72 17.06 3.44
C GLY A 132 -20.68 16.52 4.42
N SER A 133 -21.03 15.47 5.16
CA SER A 133 -20.14 14.76 6.09
C SER A 133 -19.38 13.59 5.47
N ASP A 134 -19.60 13.31 4.19
CA ASP A 134 -19.09 12.10 3.56
C ASP A 134 -18.02 12.43 2.51
N LEU A 135 -17.02 11.54 2.42
CA LEU A 135 -16.03 11.52 1.36
C LEU A 135 -16.45 10.51 0.31
N VAL A 136 -16.72 10.99 -0.89
CA VAL A 136 -17.16 10.18 -2.02
C VAL A 136 -15.99 9.92 -2.95
N PHE A 137 -15.71 8.64 -3.18
CA PHE A 137 -14.65 8.17 -4.08
C PHE A 137 -15.27 7.44 -5.27
N ASN A 138 -15.07 7.97 -6.47
CA ASN A 138 -15.50 7.38 -7.72
C ASN A 138 -14.32 6.68 -8.40
N PHE A 139 -14.47 5.39 -8.71
CA PHE A 139 -13.41 4.62 -9.35
C PHE A 139 -13.96 3.47 -10.20
N ASN A 140 -13.15 3.03 -11.17
CA ASN A 140 -13.49 1.94 -12.06
C ASN A 140 -12.50 0.78 -11.90
N ILE A 141 -13.03 -0.40 -11.64
CA ILE A 141 -12.29 -1.65 -11.44
C ILE A 141 -12.47 -2.55 -12.65
N LYS A 142 -11.37 -2.78 -13.36
CA LYS A 142 -11.35 -3.63 -14.56
C LYS A 142 -11.14 -5.11 -14.25
N GLU A 143 -10.55 -5.41 -13.09
CA GLU A 143 -10.10 -6.75 -12.75
C GLU A 143 -10.64 -7.17 -11.39
N LYS A 144 -11.14 -8.41 -11.33
CA LYS A 144 -11.57 -9.04 -10.08
C LYS A 144 -10.44 -9.13 -9.07
N GLY A 145 -10.82 -9.16 -7.80
CA GLY A 145 -9.95 -9.57 -6.70
C GLY A 145 -10.00 -8.61 -5.51
N VAL A 146 -8.94 -8.63 -4.73
CA VAL A 146 -8.80 -7.78 -3.55
C VAL A 146 -8.15 -6.46 -3.94
N TRP A 147 -8.72 -5.39 -3.40
CA TRP A 147 -8.29 -4.01 -3.57
C TRP A 147 -8.18 -3.36 -2.20
N GLN A 148 -7.41 -2.29 -2.11
CA GLN A 148 -7.32 -1.46 -0.91
C GLN A 148 -7.46 0.01 -1.30
N LEU A 149 -8.28 0.74 -0.56
CA LEU A 149 -8.33 2.18 -0.62
C LEU A 149 -7.52 2.74 0.55
N LEU A 150 -6.42 3.39 0.22
CA LEU A 150 -5.60 4.13 1.16
C LEU A 150 -6.04 5.59 1.12
N VAL A 151 -6.25 6.20 2.28
CA VAL A 151 -6.65 7.60 2.39
C VAL A 151 -5.78 8.29 3.41
N LYS A 152 -5.22 9.44 3.03
CA LYS A 152 -4.52 10.37 3.91
C LYS A 152 -5.32 11.65 3.99
N ILE A 153 -5.62 12.10 5.21
CA ILE A 153 -6.36 13.33 5.47
C ILE A 153 -5.49 14.21 6.33
N THR A 154 -5.21 15.42 5.87
CA THR A 154 -4.44 16.43 6.59
C THR A 154 -5.38 17.57 6.98
N GLN A 155 -5.60 17.72 8.28
CA GLN A 155 -6.34 18.86 8.85
C GLN A 155 -5.39 20.04 9.07
N ASP A 156 -4.25 19.78 9.68
CA ASP A 156 -3.18 20.75 9.93
C ASP A 156 -1.82 20.02 9.92
N LYS A 157 -0.73 20.74 10.24
CA LYS A 157 0.62 20.16 10.25
C LYS A 157 0.82 19.04 11.28
N ASN A 158 0.02 19.01 12.34
CA ASN A 158 0.15 18.11 13.49
C ASN A 158 -1.05 17.15 13.62
N SER A 159 -1.98 17.17 12.65
CA SER A 159 -3.22 16.39 12.64
C SER A 159 -3.39 15.80 11.25
N ILE A 160 -2.89 14.57 11.12
CA ILE A 160 -2.87 13.81 9.88
C ILE A 160 -3.36 12.40 10.17
N GLY A 161 -4.44 11.99 9.51
CA GLY A 161 -5.01 10.65 9.62
C GLY A 161 -4.73 9.81 8.38
N PHE A 162 -4.40 8.54 8.59
CA PHE A 162 -4.15 7.52 7.58
C PHE A 162 -5.13 6.37 7.75
N PHE A 163 -5.84 6.02 6.69
CA PHE A 163 -6.91 5.02 6.71
C PHE A 163 -6.72 4.02 5.57
N LYS A 164 -6.98 2.74 5.88
CA LYS A 164 -6.90 1.63 4.94
C LYS A 164 -8.23 0.88 4.96
N PHE A 165 -8.92 0.88 3.82
CA PHE A 165 -10.17 0.13 3.64
C PHE A 165 -9.94 -1.02 2.66
N PHE A 166 -10.29 -2.24 3.07
CA PHE A 166 -10.18 -3.42 2.23
C PHE A 166 -11.45 -3.58 1.40
N LEU A 167 -11.28 -3.78 0.10
CA LEU A 167 -12.35 -3.92 -0.87
C LEU A 167 -12.20 -5.27 -1.59
N GLN A 168 -13.31 -5.95 -1.88
CA GLN A 168 -13.29 -7.20 -2.63
C GLN A 168 -14.37 -7.21 -3.71
N THR A 169 -13.98 -7.54 -4.94
CA THR A 169 -14.94 -7.73 -6.04
C THR A 169 -15.87 -8.91 -5.75
N LYS A 170 -17.18 -8.72 -5.92
CA LYS A 170 -18.18 -9.78 -5.91
C LYS A 170 -18.05 -10.72 -7.11
#